data_AF-V2Y8H0-F1
#
_entry.id   AF-V2Y8H0-F1
#
_cell.length_a   1.000
_cell.length_b   1.000
_cell.length_c   1.000
_cell.angle_alpha   90.00
_cell.angle_beta   90.00
_cell.angle_gamma   90.00
#
_symmetry.space_group_name_H-M   'P 1'
#
loop_
_entity.id
_entity.type
_entity.pdbx_description
1 polymer ?
#
loop_
_entity_poly.entity_id
_entity_poly.type
_entity_poly.pdbx_seq_one_letter_code
_entity_poly.pdbx_strand_id
1 'polypeptide(L)'
;MKNQLKTFLDFVKNQDKTFLNFVKNQHKTFANFVKMSYDKFNKHLIYAYYKIHGGNMIFKRKMYFKLLEWKELSSGETAVMLEGARRIGKSTLVTEFAINEYDDYLLLDFAKENNDIKNIFLEEIGDLDNFFRNLFLLKGKKLKEKKSVIIFDEVQLFPKAREAIKYLVADGRYDYIETGSLISIKKNVKDILIPSEEYKLKMYPMDFEEFLWACGDEVTMPVIEENFKNKKPLGETLHRKIMKTFRTYMAVGGMPQAVKAFAEGKTFERIDFIKRSILDLYEADLAKYDEENKDKASIIYKTIPEQLENKNSHFKFSLVDKSARYKNYIDAVNFVAESMIGNECINVTKPEISLELFADRSNFKLYLGDTGLLVTQIMRNADETDENLYKSLIFDKLGVNQGMIMENIVAQMLRERGYSLYFHEFLYTPYESDKEKKYEIDFLIVKKKNICPIEVKSSGYKSHKSFDYFIDKYRLKTSERYIIYTKDFKEEDDITYIPIYMVGML
;
A
#
# COMPACT_ATOMS: atom_id res chain seq x y z
N MET A 1 -24.81 18.28 27.64
CA MET A 1 -23.65 17.60 26.99
C MET A 1 -22.36 17.65 27.81
N LYS A 2 -21.69 18.79 28.06
CA LYS A 2 -20.43 18.82 28.86
C LYS A 2 -20.54 18.17 30.25
N ASN A 3 -21.63 18.41 30.98
CA ASN A 3 -21.86 17.79 32.29
C ASN A 3 -22.18 16.29 32.22
N GLN A 4 -22.84 15.83 31.14
CA GLN A 4 -23.11 14.41 30.92
C GLN A 4 -21.84 13.64 30.54
N LEU A 5 -20.95 14.26 29.76
CA LEU A 5 -19.65 13.69 29.41
C LEU A 5 -18.70 13.62 30.61
N LYS A 6 -18.70 14.64 31.49
CA LYS A 6 -17.96 14.62 32.75
C LYS A 6 -18.47 13.51 33.68
N THR A 7 -19.79 13.36 33.79
CA THR A 7 -20.41 12.29 34.58
C THR A 7 -20.08 10.90 34.01
N PHE A 8 -20.02 10.74 32.68
CA PHE A 8 -19.61 9.50 32.02
C PHE A 8 -18.12 9.19 32.21
N LEU A 9 -17.25 10.21 32.11
CA LEU A 9 -15.81 10.06 32.35
C LEU A 9 -15.48 9.78 33.82
N ASP A 10 -16.21 10.39 34.75
CA ASP A 10 -16.10 10.14 36.19
C ASP A 10 -16.66 8.75 36.56
N PHE A 11 -17.69 8.27 35.84
CA PHE A 11 -18.20 6.90 35.95
C PHE A 11 -17.18 5.85 35.46
N VAL A 12 -16.51 6.11 34.32
CA VAL A 12 -15.48 5.22 33.76
C VAL A 12 -14.23 5.19 34.65
N LYS A 13 -13.76 6.33 35.17
CA LYS A 13 -12.60 6.39 36.08
C LYS A 13 -12.79 5.67 37.42
N ASN A 14 -14.02 5.62 37.93
CA ASN A 14 -14.31 5.01 39.23
C ASN A 14 -14.53 3.49 39.16
N GLN A 15 -14.79 2.93 37.98
CA GLN A 15 -14.94 1.47 37.77
C GLN A 15 -13.60 0.72 37.66
N ASP A 16 -12.51 1.40 37.26
CA ASP A 16 -11.20 0.78 37.01
C ASP A 16 -10.62 0.08 38.25
N LYS A 17 -10.72 0.67 39.44
CA LYS A 17 -10.10 0.08 40.65
C LYS A 17 -10.84 -1.17 41.15
N THR A 18 -12.16 -1.20 40.99
CA THR A 18 -13.01 -2.33 41.41
C THR A 18 -12.96 -3.47 40.39
N PHE A 19 -12.89 -3.12 39.10
CA PHE A 19 -12.78 -4.06 37.99
C PHE A 19 -11.39 -4.71 37.91
N LEU A 20 -10.29 -3.97 38.10
CA LEU A 20 -8.95 -4.56 38.16
C LEU A 20 -8.76 -5.54 39.33
N ASN A 21 -9.35 -5.28 40.49
CA ASN A 21 -9.32 -6.20 41.63
C ASN A 21 -10.18 -7.46 41.40
N PHE A 22 -11.25 -7.35 40.61
CA PHE A 22 -12.04 -8.50 40.18
C PHE A 22 -11.30 -9.34 39.12
N VAL A 23 -10.62 -8.68 38.17
CA VAL A 23 -9.85 -9.31 37.09
C VAL A 23 -8.58 -10.03 37.60
N LYS A 24 -7.94 -9.52 38.67
CA LYS A 24 -6.83 -10.24 39.33
C LYS A 24 -7.22 -11.60 39.91
N ASN A 25 -8.51 -11.83 40.17
CA ASN A 25 -9.01 -13.02 40.85
C ASN A 25 -9.61 -14.10 39.93
N GLN A 26 -9.61 -13.92 38.59
CA GLN A 26 -10.23 -14.89 37.67
C GLN A 26 -9.40 -15.15 36.39
N HIS A 27 -9.39 -16.41 35.98
CA HIS A 27 -8.49 -17.07 35.01
C HIS A 27 -8.27 -16.37 33.64
N LYS A 28 -7.09 -16.66 33.06
CA LYS A 28 -6.51 -16.21 31.76
C LYS A 28 -7.48 -16.06 30.57
N THR A 29 -8.57 -16.81 30.52
CA THR A 29 -9.55 -16.79 29.41
C THR A 29 -10.41 -15.52 29.41
N PHE A 30 -10.74 -14.96 30.58
CA PHE A 30 -11.53 -13.72 30.69
C PHE A 30 -10.68 -12.48 30.37
N ALA A 31 -9.40 -12.49 30.73
CA ALA A 31 -8.44 -11.43 30.37
C ALA A 31 -8.29 -11.27 28.85
N ASN A 32 -8.29 -12.38 28.09
CA ASN A 32 -8.24 -12.33 26.63
C ASN A 32 -9.53 -11.76 26.02
N PHE A 33 -10.70 -12.09 26.58
CA PHE A 33 -11.98 -11.54 26.12
C PHE A 33 -12.09 -10.04 26.41
N VAL A 34 -11.60 -9.61 27.58
CA VAL A 34 -11.51 -8.20 27.95
C VAL A 34 -10.50 -7.46 27.07
N LYS A 35 -9.32 -8.01 26.76
CA LYS A 35 -8.34 -7.40 25.82
C LYS A 35 -8.98 -7.20 24.44
N MET A 36 -9.68 -8.22 23.93
CA MET A 36 -10.41 -8.16 22.65
C MET A 36 -11.54 -7.11 22.65
N SER A 37 -12.28 -6.97 23.76
CA SER A 37 -13.34 -5.97 23.91
C SER A 37 -12.77 -4.56 24.10
N TYR A 38 -11.61 -4.43 24.75
CA TYR A 38 -10.90 -3.19 25.00
C TYR A 38 -10.29 -2.63 23.71
N ASP A 39 -9.70 -3.48 22.86
CA ASP A 39 -9.22 -3.09 21.53
C ASP A 39 -10.36 -2.64 20.61
N LYS A 40 -11.53 -3.28 20.69
CA LYS A 40 -12.72 -2.90 19.92
C LYS A 40 -13.32 -1.57 20.42
N PHE A 41 -13.25 -1.32 21.72
CA PHE A 41 -13.74 -0.10 22.38
C PHE A 41 -12.80 1.10 22.12
N ASN A 42 -11.49 0.90 22.16
CA ASN A 42 -10.50 1.92 21.79
C ASN A 42 -10.62 2.33 20.31
N LYS A 43 -10.85 1.38 19.40
CA LYS A 43 -11.10 1.70 17.98
C LYS A 43 -12.27 2.67 17.77
N HIS A 44 -13.32 2.59 18.60
CA HIS A 44 -14.48 3.49 18.52
C HIS A 44 -14.25 4.83 19.23
N LEU A 45 -13.48 4.85 20.33
CA LEU A 45 -13.17 6.07 21.08
C LEU A 45 -12.20 6.99 20.34
N ILE A 46 -11.17 6.42 19.72
CA ILE A 46 -10.25 7.17 18.84
C ILE A 46 -11.05 7.78 17.67
N TYR A 47 -12.03 7.06 17.12
CA TYR A 47 -12.95 7.56 16.10
C TYR A 47 -13.86 8.71 16.56
N ALA A 48 -14.44 8.59 17.76
CA ALA A 48 -15.24 9.67 18.34
C ALA A 48 -14.40 10.94 18.59
N TYR A 49 -13.12 10.78 18.94
CA TYR A 49 -12.17 11.87 19.08
C TYR A 49 -11.88 12.59 17.74
N TYR A 50 -11.66 11.84 16.65
CA TYR A 50 -11.43 12.39 15.30
C TYR A 50 -12.58 13.24 14.78
N LYS A 51 -13.83 12.87 15.09
CA LYS A 51 -15.02 13.59 14.64
C LYS A 51 -15.24 14.92 15.36
N ILE A 52 -14.67 15.08 16.56
CA ILE A 52 -14.91 16.23 17.45
C ILE A 52 -13.84 17.32 17.28
N HIS A 53 -12.59 16.98 16.95
CA HIS A 53 -11.45 17.91 16.98
C HIS A 53 -11.07 18.45 15.59
N GLY A 54 -12.07 18.84 14.81
CA GLY A 54 -11.92 19.38 13.45
C GLY A 54 -10.81 20.44 13.32
N GLY A 55 -9.79 20.07 12.53
CA GLY A 55 -8.73 20.95 12.03
C GLY A 55 -8.03 20.33 10.82
N ASN A 56 -7.96 19.00 10.73
CA ASN A 56 -7.66 18.25 9.52
C ASN A 56 -8.32 16.87 9.65
N MET A 57 -9.04 16.42 8.62
CA MET A 57 -9.53 15.04 8.56
C MET A 57 -8.31 14.12 8.45
N ILE A 58 -7.98 13.41 9.53
CA ILE A 58 -6.96 12.36 9.52
C ILE A 58 -7.67 11.04 9.21
N PHE A 59 -7.22 10.33 8.18
CA PHE A 59 -7.84 9.09 7.75
C PHE A 59 -7.37 7.93 8.60
N LYS A 60 -8.31 7.08 9.00
CA LYS A 60 -8.01 5.77 9.57
C LYS A 60 -7.22 4.94 8.56
N ARG A 61 -6.01 4.50 8.96
CA ARG A 61 -5.14 3.63 8.16
C ARG A 61 -4.92 2.28 8.84
N LYS A 62 -4.92 1.19 8.08
CA LYS A 62 -4.53 -0.16 8.53
C LYS A 62 -3.08 -0.20 9.00
N MET A 63 -2.21 0.60 8.38
CA MET A 63 -0.81 0.73 8.77
C MET A 63 -0.64 1.20 10.22
N TYR A 64 -1.61 1.94 10.79
CA TYR A 64 -1.63 2.27 12.22
C TYR A 64 -1.54 1.02 13.10
N PHE A 65 -2.31 -0.03 12.76
CA PHE A 65 -2.31 -1.28 13.52
C PHE A 65 -1.01 -2.05 13.35
N LYS A 66 -0.30 -1.88 12.22
CA LYS A 66 1.04 -2.44 12.01
C LYS A 66 2.10 -1.75 12.85
N LEU A 67 1.99 -0.44 13.05
CA LEU A 67 2.84 0.30 13.99
C LEU A 67 2.56 -0.12 15.45
N LEU A 68 1.29 -0.35 15.82
CA LEU A 68 0.95 -0.92 17.13
C LEU A 68 1.56 -2.31 17.33
N GLU A 69 1.42 -3.19 16.34
CA GLU A 69 2.00 -4.54 16.36
C GLU A 69 3.53 -4.48 16.50
N TRP A 70 4.19 -3.62 15.72
CA TRP A 70 5.64 -3.39 15.86
C TRP A 70 5.99 -2.93 17.27
N LYS A 71 5.28 -1.93 17.82
CA LYS A 71 5.58 -1.42 19.17
C LYS A 71 5.47 -2.50 20.24
N GLU A 72 4.42 -3.33 20.18
CA GLU A 72 4.21 -4.44 21.13
C GLU A 72 5.29 -5.52 20.99
N LEU A 73 5.67 -5.89 19.76
CA LEU A 73 6.63 -6.97 19.51
C LEU A 73 8.09 -6.54 19.67
N SER A 74 8.45 -5.35 19.19
CA SER A 74 9.79 -4.78 19.27
C SER A 74 10.15 -4.41 20.71
N SER A 75 9.19 -3.83 21.46
CA SER A 75 9.42 -3.37 22.84
C SER A 75 10.70 -2.53 23.01
N GLY A 76 11.06 -1.73 21.99
CA GLY A 76 12.24 -0.88 21.96
C GLY A 76 13.52 -1.54 21.42
N GLU A 77 13.49 -2.81 21.01
CA GLU A 77 14.67 -3.52 20.46
C GLU A 77 14.99 -3.14 19.01
N THR A 78 14.04 -2.54 18.30
CA THR A 78 14.20 -2.06 16.92
C THR A 78 13.52 -0.71 16.73
N ALA A 79 14.04 0.10 15.82
CA ALA A 79 13.31 1.21 15.20
C ALA A 79 12.35 0.68 14.12
N VAL A 80 11.37 1.47 13.70
CA VAL A 80 10.54 1.17 12.53
C VAL A 80 10.76 2.17 11.41
N MET A 81 11.02 1.66 10.21
CA MET A 81 11.13 2.45 9.00
C MET A 81 9.85 2.31 8.17
N LEU A 82 9.13 3.41 8.01
CA LEU A 82 7.94 3.49 7.16
C LEU A 82 8.31 3.98 5.76
N GLU A 83 8.35 3.05 4.80
CA GLU A 83 8.63 3.30 3.39
C GLU A 83 7.33 3.45 2.59
N GLY A 84 7.37 4.23 1.51
CA GLY A 84 6.25 4.37 0.60
C GLY A 84 6.41 5.50 -0.40
N ALA A 85 5.53 5.54 -1.39
CA ALA A 85 5.50 6.64 -2.36
C ALA A 85 5.26 8.00 -1.69
N ARG A 86 5.59 9.09 -2.38
CA ARG A 86 5.31 10.44 -1.86
C ARG A 86 3.81 10.71 -1.82
N ARG A 87 3.40 11.56 -0.88
CA ARG A 87 2.00 12.01 -0.67
C ARG A 87 1.00 10.94 -0.21
N ILE A 88 1.44 9.74 0.17
CA ILE A 88 0.54 8.68 0.70
C ILE A 88 0.15 8.84 2.18
N GLY A 89 0.70 9.84 2.88
CA GLY A 89 0.34 10.16 4.27
C GLY A 89 1.25 9.57 5.36
N LYS A 90 2.51 9.21 5.04
CA LYS A 90 3.49 8.65 6.00
C LYS A 90 3.69 9.54 7.24
N SER A 91 4.15 10.77 7.04
CA SER A 91 4.44 11.73 8.12
C SER A 91 3.21 12.03 8.97
N THR A 92 2.04 12.13 8.33
CA THR A 92 0.76 12.31 9.03
C THR A 92 0.44 11.13 9.93
N LEU A 93 0.57 9.90 9.42
CA LEU A 93 0.29 8.68 10.17
C LEU A 93 1.23 8.50 11.36
N VAL A 94 2.55 8.67 11.18
CA VAL A 94 3.52 8.45 12.27
C VAL A 94 3.40 9.52 13.36
N THR A 95 3.08 10.76 12.99
CA THR A 95 2.86 11.85 13.95
C THR A 95 1.61 11.57 14.77
N GLU A 96 0.53 11.16 14.13
CA GLU A 96 -0.71 10.78 14.79
C GLU A 96 -0.52 9.57 15.72
N PHE A 97 0.17 8.53 15.25
CA PHE A 97 0.53 7.38 16.06
C PHE A 97 1.34 7.79 17.29
N ALA A 98 2.32 8.68 17.13
CA ALA A 98 3.13 9.18 18.23
C ALA A 98 2.30 9.95 19.28
N ILE A 99 1.38 10.80 18.82
CA ILE A 99 0.47 11.56 19.70
C ILE A 99 -0.43 10.62 20.53
N ASN A 100 -0.92 9.55 19.92
CA ASN A 100 -1.89 8.66 20.55
C ASN A 100 -1.25 7.61 21.45
N GLU A 101 -0.05 7.12 21.08
CA GLU A 101 0.54 5.94 21.71
C GLU A 101 1.69 6.25 22.67
N TYR A 102 2.20 7.48 22.70
CA TYR A 102 3.32 7.88 23.57
C TYR A 102 2.97 9.07 24.47
N ASP A 103 3.65 9.20 25.61
CA ASP A 103 3.47 10.34 26.52
C ASP A 103 3.90 11.66 25.85
N ASP A 104 4.92 11.60 25.00
CA ASP A 104 5.45 12.73 24.24
C ASP A 104 6.28 12.23 23.04
N TYR A 105 6.51 13.09 22.05
CA TYR A 105 7.29 12.74 20.85
C TYR A 105 8.14 13.90 20.34
N LEU A 106 9.31 13.64 19.77
CA LEU A 106 10.08 14.67 19.04
C LEU A 106 10.06 14.36 17.55
N LEU A 107 9.59 15.31 16.72
CA LEU A 107 9.66 15.20 15.27
C LEU A 107 10.86 15.99 14.74
N LEU A 108 11.74 15.32 14.00
CA LEU A 108 12.84 15.90 13.25
C LEU A 108 12.53 15.75 11.76
N ASP A 109 12.13 16.85 11.12
CA ASP A 109 11.84 16.89 9.67
C ASP A 109 13.09 17.36 8.94
N PHE A 110 13.88 16.44 8.38
CA PHE A 110 15.18 16.75 7.79
C PHE A 110 15.10 17.61 6.53
N ALA A 111 13.91 17.81 5.95
CA ALA A 111 13.68 18.79 4.90
C ALA A 111 13.68 20.23 5.44
N LYS A 112 13.42 20.42 6.73
CA LYS A 112 13.31 21.72 7.41
C LYS A 112 14.36 21.94 8.50
N GLU A 113 15.01 20.89 8.98
CA GLU A 113 16.01 21.01 10.04
C GLU A 113 17.22 21.86 9.62
N ASN A 114 17.68 22.69 10.55
CA ASN A 114 18.86 23.53 10.38
C ASN A 114 20.17 22.73 10.55
N ASN A 115 21.29 23.38 10.24
CA ASN A 115 22.60 22.74 10.35
C ASN A 115 23.00 22.43 11.80
N ASP A 116 22.53 23.19 12.79
CA ASP A 116 22.86 22.93 14.19
C ASP A 116 22.35 21.55 14.63
N ILE A 117 21.09 21.23 14.30
CA ILE A 117 20.52 19.91 14.56
C ILE A 117 21.29 18.82 13.82
N LYS A 118 21.64 19.04 12.55
CA LYS A 118 22.42 18.07 11.76
C LYS A 118 23.82 17.83 12.33
N ASN A 119 24.49 18.88 12.82
CA ASN A 119 25.83 18.80 13.39
C ASN A 119 25.86 17.95 14.66
N ILE A 120 24.80 17.99 15.49
CA ILE A 120 24.70 17.11 16.68
C ILE A 120 24.81 15.63 16.29
N PHE A 121 24.18 15.20 15.19
CA PHE A 121 24.31 13.81 14.71
C PHE A 121 25.71 13.48 14.19
N LEU A 122 26.43 14.46 13.66
CA LEU A 122 27.77 14.26 13.09
C LEU A 122 28.86 14.24 14.17
N GLU A 123 28.71 15.09 15.18
CA GLU A 123 29.77 15.38 16.16
C GLU A 123 29.55 14.68 17.51
N GLU A 124 28.29 14.46 17.90
CA GLU A 124 27.96 14.05 19.28
C GLU A 124 27.40 12.64 19.41
N ILE A 125 27.16 11.91 18.30
CA ILE A 125 26.53 10.59 18.37
C ILE A 125 27.34 9.54 19.16
N GLY A 126 28.64 9.78 19.36
CA GLY A 126 29.51 8.96 20.22
C GLY A 126 29.32 9.18 21.72
N ASP A 127 28.63 10.25 22.14
CA ASP A 127 28.30 10.59 23.53
C ASP A 127 26.80 10.92 23.62
N LEU A 128 26.00 9.90 23.88
CA LEU A 128 24.54 10.02 23.83
C LEU A 128 23.95 10.93 24.92
N ASP A 129 24.65 11.10 26.05
CA ASP A 129 24.21 12.03 27.10
C ASP A 129 24.31 13.48 26.61
N ASN A 130 25.42 13.85 25.97
CA ASN A 130 25.60 15.16 25.34
C ASN A 130 24.63 15.34 24.16
N PHE A 131 24.53 14.33 23.29
CA PHE A 131 23.62 14.31 22.15
C PHE A 131 22.19 14.65 22.55
N PHE A 132 21.60 13.91 23.49
CA PHE A 132 20.21 14.16 23.89
C PHE A 132 20.05 15.49 24.61
N ARG A 133 20.99 15.88 25.48
CA ARG A 133 20.94 17.18 26.16
C ARG A 133 20.89 18.33 25.16
N ASN A 134 21.80 18.34 24.19
CA ASN A 134 21.93 19.42 23.22
C ASN A 134 20.77 19.39 22.22
N LEU A 135 20.36 18.21 21.74
CA LEU A 135 19.20 18.06 20.86
C LEU A 135 17.93 18.64 21.50
N PHE A 136 17.68 18.29 22.76
CA PHE A 136 16.52 18.76 23.52
C PHE A 136 16.58 20.24 23.85
N LEU A 137 17.77 20.78 24.13
CA LEU A 137 17.97 22.20 24.35
C LEU A 137 17.65 23.00 23.08
N LEU A 138 18.18 22.59 21.91
CA LEU A 138 17.90 23.26 20.63
C LEU A 138 16.43 23.16 20.23
N LYS A 139 15.78 22.03 20.55
CA LYS A 139 14.35 21.82 20.27
C LYS A 139 13.41 22.40 21.33
N GLY A 140 13.95 22.92 22.44
CA GLY A 140 13.15 23.43 23.55
C GLY A 140 12.20 22.39 24.13
N LYS A 141 12.59 21.11 24.12
CA LYS A 141 11.73 19.98 24.48
C LYS A 141 12.39 19.10 25.52
N LYS A 142 11.60 18.40 26.35
CA LYS A 142 12.10 17.38 27.29
C LYS A 142 11.24 16.14 27.16
N LEU A 143 11.86 15.04 26.71
CA LEU A 143 11.18 13.75 26.58
C LEU A 143 11.31 12.92 27.85
N LYS A 144 10.38 11.99 28.06
CA LYS A 144 10.46 11.00 29.14
C LYS A 144 11.03 9.70 28.59
N GLU A 145 12.09 9.22 29.21
CA GLU A 145 12.70 7.94 28.83
C GLU A 145 11.67 6.80 28.89
N LYS A 146 11.76 5.87 27.94
CA LYS A 146 10.93 4.67 27.77
C LYS A 146 9.43 4.94 27.57
N LYS A 147 9.04 6.20 27.43
CA LYS A 147 7.64 6.63 27.23
C LYS A 147 7.48 7.59 26.07
N SER A 148 8.57 7.96 25.41
CA SER A 148 8.59 8.91 24.31
C SER A 148 9.23 8.32 23.08
N VAL A 149 8.85 8.85 21.93
CA VAL A 149 9.34 8.44 20.61
C VAL A 149 10.00 9.60 19.88
N ILE A 150 11.06 9.34 19.14
CA ILE A 150 11.68 10.32 18.25
C ILE A 150 11.41 9.90 16.80
N ILE A 151 10.84 10.81 16.02
CA ILE A 151 10.47 10.61 14.62
C ILE A 151 11.51 11.28 13.73
N PHE A 152 12.13 10.52 12.86
CA PHE A 152 13.02 10.97 11.80
C PHE A 152 12.26 11.00 10.47
N ASP A 153 11.77 12.18 10.09
CA ASP A 153 10.93 12.36 8.90
C ASP A 153 11.78 12.77 7.70
N GLU A 154 11.48 12.18 6.54
CA GLU A 154 12.24 12.34 5.28
C GLU A 154 13.74 12.04 5.46
N VAL A 155 14.06 10.96 6.18
CA VAL A 155 15.43 10.59 6.59
C VAL A 155 16.40 10.39 5.42
N GLN A 156 15.90 10.14 4.19
CA GLN A 156 16.74 10.11 2.99
C GLN A 156 17.43 11.46 2.69
N LEU A 157 16.93 12.58 3.23
CA LEU A 157 17.57 13.89 3.11
C LEU A 157 18.74 14.07 4.08
N PHE A 158 18.86 13.20 5.09
CA PHE A 158 19.99 13.19 6.00
C PHE A 158 20.35 11.75 6.44
N PRO A 159 21.02 10.97 5.57
CA PRO A 159 21.34 9.56 5.83
C PRO A 159 22.11 9.30 7.12
N LYS A 160 22.86 10.29 7.63
CA LYS A 160 23.62 10.18 8.89
C LYS A 160 22.71 10.00 10.11
N ALA A 161 21.49 10.52 10.10
CA ALA A 161 20.52 10.22 11.16
C ALA A 161 20.04 8.76 11.12
N ARG A 162 19.89 8.18 9.92
CA ARG A 162 19.57 6.76 9.77
C ARG A 162 20.72 5.88 10.26
N GLU A 163 21.96 6.22 9.93
CA GLU A 163 23.15 5.50 10.43
C GLU A 163 23.20 5.49 11.97
N ALA A 164 22.78 6.59 12.60
CA ALA A 164 22.75 6.73 14.05
C ALA A 164 21.74 5.79 14.76
N ILE A 165 20.73 5.27 14.06
CA ILE A 165 19.67 4.43 14.63
C ILE A 165 20.23 3.25 15.41
N LYS A 166 21.31 2.63 14.90
CA LYS A 166 21.98 1.54 15.60
C LYS A 166 22.37 1.89 17.04
N TYR A 167 22.99 3.06 17.22
CA TYR A 167 23.44 3.52 18.55
C TYR A 167 22.26 3.97 19.41
N LEU A 168 21.30 4.64 18.78
CA LEU A 168 20.12 5.18 19.43
C LEU A 168 19.18 4.10 19.98
N VAL A 169 18.95 3.03 19.20
CA VAL A 169 18.17 1.86 19.62
C VAL A 169 18.92 1.09 20.71
N ALA A 170 20.24 0.91 20.57
CA ALA A 170 21.04 0.22 21.58
C ALA A 170 21.04 0.91 22.96
N ASP A 171 20.94 2.24 23.00
CA ASP A 171 20.79 3.00 24.26
C ASP A 171 19.41 2.82 24.90
N GLY A 172 18.35 2.69 24.10
CA GLY A 172 17.03 2.27 24.59
C GLY A 172 16.29 3.29 25.46
N ARG A 173 16.72 4.56 25.50
CA ARG A 173 15.98 5.64 26.20
C ARG A 173 14.69 6.03 25.48
N TYR A 174 14.63 5.92 24.16
CA TYR A 174 13.48 6.32 23.36
C TYR A 174 13.19 5.28 22.28
N ASP A 175 11.94 5.23 21.82
CA ASP A 175 11.60 4.51 20.60
C ASP A 175 11.87 5.41 19.38
N TYR A 176 12.12 4.80 18.22
CA TYR A 176 12.43 5.53 16.99
C TYR A 176 11.53 5.11 15.84
N ILE A 177 10.99 6.11 15.14
CA ILE A 177 10.21 5.92 13.92
C ILE A 177 10.88 6.72 12.81
N GLU A 178 11.19 6.08 11.71
CA GLU A 178 11.75 6.71 10.54
C GLU A 178 10.71 6.74 9.42
N THR A 179 10.70 7.82 8.65
CA THR A 179 9.97 7.87 7.39
C THR A 179 10.94 8.24 6.27
N GLY A 180 10.60 7.77 5.08
CA GLY A 180 11.13 8.38 3.89
C GLY A 180 10.55 7.78 2.64
N SER A 181 10.81 8.48 1.55
CA SER A 181 10.52 8.00 0.21
C SER A 181 11.85 7.63 -0.42
N LEU A 182 11.89 6.62 -1.29
CA LEU A 182 13.09 6.31 -2.09
C LEU A 182 14.30 5.81 -1.28
N ILE A 183 14.11 5.39 -0.02
CA ILE A 183 15.22 5.08 0.89
C ILE A 183 16.03 3.84 0.45
N SER A 184 15.40 2.86 -0.20
CA SER A 184 16.08 1.64 -0.67
C SER A 184 17.04 1.88 -1.83
N ILE A 185 16.95 3.04 -2.48
CA ILE A 185 17.71 3.33 -3.70
C ILE A 185 19.19 3.51 -3.33
N LYS A 186 20.07 2.77 -4.03
CA LYS A 186 21.52 2.67 -3.75
C LYS A 186 22.20 4.01 -3.46
N LYS A 187 21.78 5.10 -4.12
CA LYS A 187 22.31 6.46 -3.92
C LYS A 187 22.11 6.97 -2.48
N ASN A 188 20.98 6.65 -1.85
CA ASN A 188 20.62 7.12 -0.51
C ASN A 188 21.28 6.30 0.62
N VAL A 189 21.91 5.17 0.30
CA VAL A 189 22.57 4.27 1.27
C VAL A 189 24.06 4.06 0.98
N LYS A 190 24.62 4.71 -0.04
CA LYS A 190 25.99 4.48 -0.51
C LYS A 190 27.05 4.76 0.56
N ASP A 191 26.82 5.79 1.38
CA ASP A 191 27.82 6.36 2.28
C ASP A 191 27.47 6.17 3.77
N ILE A 192 26.59 5.22 4.08
CA ILE A 192 26.17 4.91 5.45
C ILE A 192 26.11 3.40 5.72
N LEU A 193 26.39 3.02 6.96
CA LEU A 193 26.05 1.69 7.45
C LEU A 193 24.52 1.59 7.61
N ILE A 194 23.90 0.62 6.93
CA ILE A 194 22.48 0.32 7.11
C ILE A 194 22.28 -0.32 8.50
N PRO A 195 21.43 0.25 9.38
CA PRO A 195 21.20 -0.31 10.70
C PRO A 195 20.55 -1.69 10.61
N SER A 196 20.99 -2.62 11.46
CA SER A 196 20.40 -3.96 11.57
C SER A 196 19.16 -3.94 12.47
N GLU A 197 19.08 -2.91 13.31
CA GLU A 197 18.09 -2.64 14.35
C GLU A 197 16.87 -1.88 13.80
N GLU A 198 16.49 -2.14 12.54
CA GLU A 198 15.43 -1.46 11.80
C GLU A 198 14.41 -2.48 11.26
N TYR A 199 13.14 -2.31 11.63
CA TYR A 199 12.03 -3.07 11.08
C TYR A 199 11.33 -2.28 9.97
N LYS A 200 11.32 -2.81 8.74
CA LYS A 200 10.76 -2.10 7.58
C LYS A 200 9.28 -2.41 7.37
N LEU A 201 8.48 -1.36 7.27
CA LEU A 201 7.06 -1.40 6.91
C LEU A 201 6.83 -0.64 5.60
N LYS A 202 6.12 -1.28 4.66
CA LYS A 202 5.74 -0.67 3.38
C LYS A 202 4.31 -0.18 3.43
N MET A 203 4.13 1.12 3.23
CA MET A 203 2.83 1.78 3.15
C MET A 203 2.47 2.06 1.70
N TYR A 204 1.25 1.66 1.33
CA TYR A 204 0.70 1.85 -0.01
C TYR A 204 -0.36 2.98 0.01
N PRO A 205 -0.87 3.41 -1.16
CA PRO A 205 -2.11 4.19 -1.24
C PRO A 205 -3.25 3.56 -0.44
N MET A 206 -4.30 4.33 -0.16
CA MET A 206 -5.46 3.82 0.57
C MET A 206 -6.13 2.70 -0.21
N ASP A 207 -6.25 1.53 0.41
CA ASP A 207 -6.98 0.41 -0.20
C ASP A 207 -8.49 0.69 -0.23
N PHE A 208 -9.27 -0.19 -0.88
CA PHE A 208 -10.71 0.02 -1.01
C PHE A 208 -11.44 0.12 0.34
N GLU A 209 -10.99 -0.62 1.36
CA GLU A 209 -11.59 -0.55 2.70
C GLU A 209 -11.27 0.78 3.39
N GLU A 210 -10.01 1.23 3.31
CA GLU A 210 -9.59 2.54 3.82
C GLU A 210 -10.34 3.68 3.11
N PHE A 211 -10.59 3.54 1.80
CA PHE A 211 -11.43 4.47 1.03
C PHE A 211 -12.88 4.49 1.53
N LEU A 212 -13.48 3.32 1.79
CA LEU A 212 -14.83 3.24 2.34
C LEU A 212 -14.92 3.92 3.72
N TRP A 213 -13.95 3.68 4.61
CA TRP A 213 -13.88 4.36 5.90
C TRP A 213 -13.79 5.87 5.76
N ALA A 214 -12.98 6.38 4.82
CA ALA A 214 -12.87 7.80 4.54
C ALA A 214 -14.19 8.41 4.05
N CYS A 215 -15.02 7.62 3.36
CA CYS A 215 -16.35 8.01 2.91
C CYS A 215 -17.44 7.81 3.99
N GLY A 216 -17.08 7.33 5.20
CA GLY A 216 -18.01 7.04 6.28
C GLY A 216 -18.79 5.74 6.11
N ASP A 217 -18.37 4.84 5.22
CA ASP A 217 -18.95 3.51 5.04
C ASP A 217 -18.13 2.46 5.82
N GLU A 218 -18.66 2.03 6.97
CA GLU A 218 -18.08 0.97 7.78
C GLU A 218 -18.82 -0.37 7.65
N VAL A 219 -19.90 -0.40 6.86
CA VAL A 219 -20.82 -1.55 6.78
C VAL A 219 -20.53 -2.44 5.57
N THR A 220 -20.04 -1.85 4.47
CA THR A 220 -19.86 -2.58 3.21
C THR A 220 -18.77 -3.65 3.30
N MET A 221 -17.60 -3.33 3.86
CA MET A 221 -16.49 -4.28 3.90
C MET A 221 -16.77 -5.51 4.78
N PRO A 222 -17.34 -5.40 6.00
CA PRO A 222 -17.72 -6.57 6.79
C PRO A 222 -18.65 -7.55 6.06
N VAL A 223 -19.61 -7.02 5.28
CA VAL A 223 -20.53 -7.85 4.48
C VAL A 223 -19.78 -8.57 3.36
N ILE A 224 -18.90 -7.88 2.65
CA ILE A 224 -18.05 -8.51 1.61
C ILE A 224 -17.17 -9.61 2.22
N GLU A 225 -16.55 -9.36 3.37
CA GLU A 225 -15.73 -10.35 4.08
C GLU A 225 -16.53 -11.59 4.47
N GLU A 226 -17.71 -11.41 5.05
CA GLU A 226 -18.59 -12.51 5.45
C GLU A 226 -19.01 -13.35 4.24
N ASN A 227 -19.43 -12.70 3.15
CA ASN A 227 -19.80 -13.36 1.91
C ASN A 227 -18.64 -14.12 1.27
N PHE A 228 -17.44 -13.54 1.25
CA PHE A 228 -16.24 -14.21 0.74
C PHE A 228 -15.87 -15.44 1.59
N LYS A 229 -15.86 -15.30 2.93
CA LYS A 229 -15.58 -16.42 3.86
C LYS A 229 -16.60 -17.56 3.71
N ASN A 230 -17.86 -17.20 3.51
CA ASN A 230 -18.95 -18.17 3.35
C ASN A 230 -19.13 -18.67 1.90
N LYS A 231 -18.33 -18.17 0.94
CA LYS A 231 -18.41 -18.50 -0.48
C LYS A 231 -19.82 -18.30 -1.05
N LYS A 232 -20.42 -17.12 -0.81
CA LYS A 232 -21.80 -16.80 -1.22
C LYS A 232 -21.90 -15.52 -2.05
N PRO A 233 -22.78 -15.50 -3.08
CA PRO A 233 -23.15 -14.26 -3.77
C PRO A 233 -23.78 -13.25 -2.81
N LEU A 234 -23.57 -11.97 -3.10
CA LEU A 234 -24.18 -10.85 -2.36
C LEU A 234 -25.63 -10.59 -2.80
N GLY A 235 -26.00 -11.03 -4.00
CA GLY A 235 -27.24 -10.68 -4.67
C GLY A 235 -27.07 -9.43 -5.53
N GLU A 236 -27.79 -9.40 -6.66
CA GLU A 236 -27.59 -8.42 -7.74
C GLU A 236 -27.70 -6.96 -7.27
N THR A 237 -28.62 -6.66 -6.35
CA THR A 237 -28.82 -5.29 -5.84
C THR A 237 -27.62 -4.80 -5.04
N LEU A 238 -27.12 -5.61 -4.10
CA LEU A 238 -25.96 -5.24 -3.29
C LEU A 238 -24.69 -5.23 -4.13
N HIS A 239 -24.49 -6.24 -4.97
CA HIS A 239 -23.37 -6.31 -5.89
C HIS A 239 -23.28 -5.06 -6.78
N ARG A 240 -24.38 -4.63 -7.42
CA ARG A 240 -24.39 -3.41 -8.25
C ARG A 240 -24.03 -2.15 -7.46
N LYS A 241 -24.52 -2.03 -6.22
CA LYS A 241 -24.18 -0.90 -5.33
C LYS A 241 -22.68 -0.87 -5.04
N ILE A 242 -22.12 -2.00 -4.62
CA ILE A 242 -20.70 -2.13 -4.26
C ILE A 242 -19.81 -1.92 -5.49
N MET A 243 -20.14 -2.51 -6.64
CA MET A 243 -19.41 -2.30 -7.89
C MET A 243 -19.38 -0.83 -8.30
N LYS A 244 -20.48 -0.09 -8.14
CA LYS A 244 -20.51 1.34 -8.42
C LYS A 244 -19.53 2.10 -7.52
N THR A 245 -19.55 1.84 -6.21
CA THR A 245 -18.60 2.44 -5.26
C THR A 245 -17.16 2.06 -5.57
N PHE A 246 -16.91 0.79 -5.94
CA PHE A 246 -15.58 0.32 -6.31
C PHE A 246 -15.05 0.99 -7.59
N ARG A 247 -15.90 1.19 -8.60
CA ARG A 247 -15.54 1.95 -9.81
C ARG A 247 -15.23 3.41 -9.49
N THR A 248 -15.95 4.02 -8.55
CA THR A 248 -15.61 5.35 -8.03
C THR A 248 -14.23 5.34 -7.36
N TYR A 249 -13.92 4.34 -6.54
CA TYR A 249 -12.58 4.17 -5.98
C TYR A 249 -11.50 4.01 -7.07
N MET A 250 -11.73 3.21 -8.11
CA MET A 250 -10.79 3.09 -9.24
C MET A 250 -10.53 4.43 -9.95
N ALA A 251 -11.56 5.28 -10.08
CA ALA A 251 -11.45 6.61 -10.65
C ALA A 251 -10.71 7.61 -9.74
N VAL A 252 -10.98 7.58 -8.43
CA VAL A 252 -10.40 8.50 -7.45
C VAL A 252 -8.98 8.09 -7.06
N GLY A 253 -8.70 6.79 -6.97
CA GLY A 253 -7.47 6.24 -6.40
C GLY A 253 -7.47 6.22 -4.87
N GLY A 254 -6.35 5.76 -4.32
CA GLY A 254 -6.05 5.68 -2.89
C GLY A 254 -5.20 6.85 -2.37
N MET A 255 -4.83 7.83 -3.20
CA MET A 255 -4.04 8.96 -2.74
C MET A 255 -4.83 9.82 -1.73
N PRO A 256 -4.35 10.02 -0.47
CA PRO A 256 -5.16 10.66 0.58
C PRO A 256 -5.73 12.03 0.22
N GLN A 257 -5.00 12.85 -0.55
CA GLN A 257 -5.49 14.16 -0.97
C GLN A 257 -6.65 14.06 -1.98
N ALA A 258 -6.62 13.07 -2.87
CA ALA A 258 -7.70 12.79 -3.81
C ALA A 258 -8.93 12.20 -3.07
N VAL A 259 -8.70 11.26 -2.16
CA VAL A 259 -9.75 10.68 -1.29
C VAL A 259 -10.41 11.76 -0.44
N LYS A 260 -9.63 12.67 0.15
CA LYS A 260 -10.16 13.82 0.90
C LYS A 260 -11.04 14.72 0.05
N ALA A 261 -10.57 15.09 -1.14
CA ALA A 261 -11.37 15.92 -2.04
C ALA A 261 -12.69 15.23 -2.43
N PHE A 262 -12.65 13.92 -2.67
CA PHE A 262 -13.86 13.14 -2.93
C PHE A 262 -14.82 13.12 -1.72
N ALA A 263 -14.32 12.80 -0.53
CA ALA A 263 -15.11 12.76 0.71
C ALA A 263 -15.73 14.12 1.08
N GLU A 264 -15.07 15.22 0.72
CA GLU A 264 -15.57 16.60 0.88
C GLU A 264 -16.54 17.03 -0.23
N GLY A 265 -16.90 16.14 -1.16
CA GLY A 265 -17.84 16.43 -2.24
C GLY A 265 -17.30 17.35 -3.33
N LYS A 266 -15.96 17.39 -3.53
CA LYS A 266 -15.37 18.12 -4.66
C LYS A 266 -15.67 17.41 -5.98
N THR A 267 -15.65 18.18 -7.07
CA THR A 267 -15.91 17.66 -8.41
C THR A 267 -14.75 16.81 -8.94
N PHE A 268 -14.99 15.98 -9.97
CA PHE A 268 -13.95 15.13 -10.55
C PHE A 268 -12.84 15.93 -11.22
N GLU A 269 -13.13 17.12 -11.74
CA GLU A 269 -12.11 18.03 -12.31
C GLU A 269 -11.14 18.49 -11.21
N ARG A 270 -11.66 18.80 -10.01
CA ARG A 270 -10.82 19.18 -8.86
C ARG A 270 -9.99 18.00 -8.36
N ILE A 271 -10.57 16.80 -8.35
CA ILE A 271 -9.86 15.56 -7.97
C ILE A 271 -8.75 15.28 -8.98
N ASP A 272 -9.02 15.42 -10.28
CA ASP A 272 -8.04 15.21 -11.35
C ASP A 272 -6.90 16.22 -11.26
N PHE A 273 -7.18 17.50 -10.97
CA PHE A 273 -6.15 18.51 -10.72
C PHE A 273 -5.19 18.11 -9.59
N ILE A 274 -5.71 17.56 -8.49
CA ILE A 274 -4.89 17.06 -7.38
C ILE A 274 -4.03 15.89 -7.83
N LYS A 275 -4.61 14.93 -8.56
CA LYS A 275 -3.87 13.77 -9.09
C LYS A 275 -2.77 14.18 -10.07
N ARG A 276 -3.01 15.15 -10.96
CA ARG A 276 -1.99 15.72 -11.85
C ARG A 276 -0.84 16.34 -11.05
N SER A 277 -1.15 17.10 -9.99
CA SER A 277 -0.11 17.67 -9.11
C SER A 277 0.75 16.60 -8.42
N ILE A 278 0.16 15.44 -8.09
CA ILE A 278 0.91 14.29 -7.54
C ILE A 278 1.80 13.66 -8.62
N LEU A 279 1.28 13.48 -9.83
CA LEU A 279 2.06 12.97 -10.97
C LEU A 279 3.23 13.88 -11.30
N ASP A 280 3.02 15.20 -11.35
CA ASP A 280 4.08 16.18 -11.61
C ASP A 280 5.17 16.14 -10.53
N LEU A 281 4.80 15.88 -9.27
CA LEU A 281 5.77 15.68 -8.19
C LEU A 281 6.61 14.41 -8.41
N TYR A 282 5.99 13.31 -8.84
CA TYR A 282 6.73 12.08 -9.14
C TYR A 282 7.66 12.27 -10.34
N GLU A 283 7.20 12.96 -11.39
CA GLU A 283 8.03 13.32 -12.55
C GLU A 283 9.23 14.19 -12.14
N ALA A 284 9.05 15.14 -11.23
CA ALA A 284 10.15 15.97 -10.73
C ALA A 284 11.20 15.15 -9.95
N ASP A 285 10.80 14.09 -9.27
CA ASP A 285 11.74 13.19 -8.58
C ASP A 285 12.48 12.26 -9.53
N LEU A 286 11.77 11.74 -10.51
CA LEU A 286 12.35 10.95 -11.59
C LEU A 286 13.39 11.78 -12.35
N ALA A 287 13.08 13.05 -12.65
CA ALA A 287 14.01 13.97 -13.31
C ALA A 287 15.30 14.18 -12.50
N LYS A 288 15.21 14.32 -11.17
CA LYS A 288 16.40 14.43 -10.29
C LYS A 288 17.25 13.16 -10.28
N TYR A 289 16.63 11.99 -10.41
CA TYR A 289 17.35 10.73 -10.58
C TYR A 289 17.96 10.60 -11.99
N ASP A 290 17.29 11.17 -12.98
CA ASP A 290 17.65 11.11 -14.39
C ASP A 290 18.80 12.02 -14.78
N GLU A 291 19.17 13.03 -13.98
CA GLU A 291 20.40 13.83 -14.18
C GLU A 291 21.64 12.94 -14.37
N GLU A 292 21.66 11.75 -13.75
CA GLU A 292 22.71 10.75 -13.88
C GLU A 292 22.37 9.64 -14.90
N ASN A 293 21.10 9.50 -15.31
CA ASN A 293 20.57 8.36 -16.05
C ASN A 293 19.98 8.66 -17.43
N LYS A 294 20.04 9.91 -17.93
CA LYS A 294 19.55 10.34 -19.26
C LYS A 294 18.04 10.11 -19.47
N ASP A 295 17.22 10.62 -18.57
CA ASP A 295 15.73 10.64 -18.65
C ASP A 295 15.02 9.27 -18.64
N LYS A 296 15.75 8.18 -18.39
CA LYS A 296 15.20 6.82 -18.54
C LYS A 296 14.07 6.52 -17.57
N ALA A 297 14.17 6.94 -16.31
CA ALA A 297 13.14 6.65 -15.31
C ALA A 297 11.86 7.43 -15.59
N SER A 298 12.00 8.70 -15.99
CA SER A 298 10.89 9.53 -16.44
C SER A 298 10.17 8.95 -17.65
N ILE A 299 10.92 8.48 -18.67
CA ILE A 299 10.32 7.88 -19.87
C ILE A 299 9.63 6.55 -19.53
N ILE A 300 10.26 5.68 -18.73
CA ILE A 300 9.63 4.43 -18.28
C ILE A 300 8.30 4.74 -17.58
N TYR A 301 8.30 5.67 -16.64
CA TYR A 301 7.09 5.99 -15.88
C TYR A 301 5.97 6.58 -16.75
N LYS A 302 6.31 7.47 -17.69
CA LYS A 302 5.34 8.08 -18.62
C LYS A 302 4.76 7.09 -19.63
N THR A 303 5.52 6.07 -20.00
CA THR A 303 5.09 5.07 -20.99
C THR A 303 4.29 3.93 -20.38
N ILE A 304 4.16 3.81 -19.05
CA ILE A 304 3.38 2.74 -18.39
C ILE A 304 1.99 2.52 -19.03
N PRO A 305 1.16 3.56 -19.28
CA PRO A 305 -0.15 3.35 -19.91
C PRO A 305 -0.05 2.68 -21.30
N GLU A 306 0.87 3.15 -22.15
CA GLU A 306 1.13 2.57 -23.48
C GLU A 306 1.63 1.12 -23.37
N GLN A 307 2.51 0.85 -22.39
CA GLN A 307 3.02 -0.49 -22.13
C GLN A 307 1.89 -1.45 -21.75
N LEU A 308 0.95 -1.01 -20.93
CA LEU A 308 -0.19 -1.82 -20.50
C LEU A 308 -1.23 -2.04 -21.61
N GLU A 309 -1.36 -1.13 -22.57
CA GLU A 309 -2.26 -1.30 -23.73
C GLU A 309 -1.76 -2.37 -24.72
N ASN A 310 -0.46 -2.64 -24.74
CA ASN A 310 0.09 -3.67 -25.61
C ASN A 310 -0.52 -5.04 -25.39
N LYS A 311 -0.49 -5.88 -26.43
CA LYS A 311 -0.85 -7.30 -26.32
C LYS A 311 -0.05 -7.97 -25.18
N ASN A 312 -0.77 -8.47 -24.18
CA ASN A 312 -0.30 -9.09 -22.94
C ASN A 312 0.39 -8.13 -21.93
N SER A 313 0.44 -6.82 -22.20
CA SER A 313 0.97 -5.80 -21.28
C SER A 313 2.44 -5.98 -20.86
N HIS A 314 3.21 -6.78 -21.60
CA HIS A 314 4.65 -6.94 -21.38
C HIS A 314 5.38 -5.65 -21.66
N PHE A 315 6.35 -5.32 -20.81
CA PHE A 315 7.17 -4.14 -20.99
C PHE A 315 8.12 -4.31 -22.17
N LYS A 316 7.93 -3.48 -23.20
CA LYS A 316 8.74 -3.46 -24.42
C LYS A 316 9.65 -2.25 -24.42
N PHE A 317 10.94 -2.50 -24.20
CA PHE A 317 11.98 -1.46 -24.29
C PHE A 317 12.00 -0.75 -25.65
N SER A 318 11.67 -1.46 -26.74
CA SER A 318 11.63 -0.85 -28.08
C SER A 318 10.60 0.28 -28.25
N LEU A 319 9.59 0.35 -27.38
CA LEU A 319 8.62 1.45 -27.35
C LEU A 319 9.14 2.67 -26.57
N VAL A 320 10.10 2.46 -25.67
CA VAL A 320 10.81 3.53 -24.96
C VAL A 320 11.85 4.18 -25.88
N ASP A 321 12.69 3.36 -26.51
CA ASP A 321 13.65 3.76 -27.54
C ASP A 321 14.00 2.51 -28.37
N LYS A 322 14.10 2.64 -29.71
CA LYS A 322 14.43 1.51 -30.61
C LYS A 322 15.77 0.84 -30.27
N SER A 323 16.69 1.57 -29.65
CA SER A 323 18.00 1.08 -29.20
C SER A 323 18.00 0.61 -27.73
N ALA A 324 16.89 0.81 -27.01
CA ALA A 324 16.78 0.43 -25.61
C ALA A 324 16.91 -1.08 -25.43
N ARG A 325 17.79 -1.46 -24.50
CA ARG A 325 17.99 -2.84 -24.07
C ARG A 325 17.82 -2.93 -22.57
N TYR A 326 17.29 -4.04 -22.09
CA TYR A 326 17.06 -4.32 -20.67
C TYR A 326 18.21 -3.87 -19.77
N LYS A 327 19.44 -4.27 -20.10
CA LYS A 327 20.66 -3.95 -19.34
C LYS A 327 20.88 -2.45 -19.12
N ASN A 328 20.38 -1.60 -20.02
CA ASN A 328 20.56 -0.15 -19.96
C ASN A 328 19.45 0.57 -19.20
N TYR A 329 18.32 -0.09 -18.93
CA TYR A 329 17.11 0.52 -18.37
C TYR A 329 16.66 -0.12 -17.05
N ILE A 330 17.25 -1.25 -16.67
CA ILE A 330 16.90 -1.96 -15.43
C ILE A 330 17.04 -1.10 -14.17
N ASP A 331 18.07 -0.27 -14.06
CA ASP A 331 18.23 0.62 -12.90
C ASP A 331 17.11 1.66 -12.80
N ALA A 332 16.55 2.07 -13.94
CA ALA A 332 15.42 2.99 -13.99
C ALA A 332 14.08 2.29 -13.70
N VAL A 333 13.89 1.05 -14.17
CA VAL A 333 12.74 0.20 -13.79
C VAL A 333 12.75 -0.06 -12.29
N ASN A 334 13.91 -0.46 -11.75
CA ASN A 334 14.10 -0.69 -10.32
C ASN A 334 13.81 0.58 -9.52
N PHE A 335 14.28 1.74 -9.98
CA PHE A 335 13.96 3.01 -9.33
C PHE A 335 12.45 3.23 -9.25
N VAL A 336 11.70 3.07 -10.34
CA VAL A 336 10.24 3.21 -10.36
C VAL A 336 9.54 2.23 -9.40
N ALA A 337 9.99 0.97 -9.37
CA ALA A 337 9.42 -0.06 -8.50
C ALA A 337 9.76 0.16 -7.01
N GLU A 338 11.01 0.49 -6.69
CA GLU A 338 11.48 0.80 -5.34
C GLU A 338 10.88 2.10 -4.80
N SER A 339 10.54 3.03 -5.69
CA SER A 339 9.76 4.24 -5.36
C SER A 339 8.32 3.94 -4.96
N MET A 340 7.84 2.72 -5.20
CA MET A 340 6.45 2.28 -4.99
C MET A 340 5.43 3.08 -5.80
N ILE A 341 5.88 3.79 -6.84
CA ILE A 341 5.02 4.47 -7.83
C ILE A 341 4.68 3.53 -9.00
N GLY A 342 5.42 2.43 -9.14
CA GLY A 342 5.12 1.30 -10.01
C GLY A 342 5.20 -0.04 -9.28
N ASN A 343 4.51 -1.03 -9.81
CA ASN A 343 4.42 -2.40 -9.32
C ASN A 343 4.92 -3.34 -10.43
N GLU A 344 6.14 -3.84 -10.27
CA GLU A 344 6.72 -4.83 -11.18
C GLU A 344 6.05 -6.20 -10.98
N CYS A 345 5.62 -6.83 -12.08
CA CYS A 345 5.10 -8.18 -12.14
C CYS A 345 6.01 -9.02 -13.03
N ILE A 346 6.69 -10.01 -12.46
CA ILE A 346 7.79 -10.71 -13.11
C ILE A 346 7.30 -12.05 -13.67
N ASN A 347 7.70 -12.39 -14.90
CA ASN A 347 7.44 -13.72 -15.44
C ASN A 347 8.19 -14.77 -14.61
N VAL A 348 7.53 -15.86 -14.23
CA VAL A 348 8.23 -17.04 -13.73
C VAL A 348 8.38 -18.06 -14.84
N THR A 349 9.55 -18.69 -14.94
CA THR A 349 9.80 -19.74 -15.94
C THR A 349 9.17 -21.08 -15.55
N LYS A 350 8.89 -21.29 -14.25
CA LYS A 350 8.18 -22.45 -13.73
C LYS A 350 7.19 -22.02 -12.64
N PRO A 351 5.94 -22.51 -12.68
CA PRO A 351 4.99 -22.27 -11.61
C PRO A 351 5.29 -23.26 -10.47
N GLU A 352 6.19 -22.88 -9.57
CA GLU A 352 6.49 -23.60 -8.33
C GLU A 352 6.25 -22.73 -7.09
N ILE A 353 6.17 -23.33 -5.89
CA ILE A 353 5.87 -22.62 -4.63
C ILE A 353 6.89 -21.51 -4.38
N SER A 354 8.16 -21.73 -4.72
CA SER A 354 9.23 -20.73 -4.62
C SER A 354 9.35 -19.93 -5.91
N LEU A 355 8.29 -19.19 -6.28
CA LEU A 355 8.20 -18.42 -7.53
C LEU A 355 9.45 -17.57 -7.82
N GLU A 356 9.99 -16.91 -6.80
CA GLU A 356 11.19 -16.06 -6.92
C GLU A 356 12.43 -16.80 -7.48
N LEU A 357 12.58 -18.11 -7.20
CA LEU A 357 13.71 -18.89 -7.73
C LEU A 357 13.66 -19.06 -9.26
N PHE A 358 12.48 -18.84 -9.85
CA PHE A 358 12.22 -19.02 -11.28
C PHE A 358 11.93 -17.69 -11.99
N ALA A 359 12.12 -16.56 -11.31
CA ALA A 359 11.83 -15.23 -11.84
C ALA A 359 12.76 -14.88 -13.02
N ASP A 360 12.17 -14.65 -14.18
CA ASP A 360 12.81 -14.07 -15.36
C ASP A 360 12.60 -12.56 -15.39
N ARG A 361 13.53 -11.83 -14.78
CA ARG A 361 13.47 -10.36 -14.67
C ARG A 361 13.56 -9.64 -16.01
N SER A 362 13.98 -10.32 -17.08
CA SER A 362 14.01 -9.71 -18.42
C SER A 362 12.62 -9.63 -19.07
N ASN A 363 11.65 -10.38 -18.54
CA ASN A 363 10.27 -10.47 -19.00
C ASN A 363 9.33 -10.08 -17.86
N PHE A 364 8.85 -8.85 -17.88
CA PHE A 364 8.02 -8.29 -16.80
C PHE A 364 6.91 -7.41 -17.37
N LYS A 365 5.89 -7.19 -16.54
CA LYS A 365 4.87 -6.13 -16.70
C LYS A 365 5.12 -5.08 -15.62
N LEU A 366 4.80 -3.82 -15.91
CA LEU A 366 4.94 -2.73 -14.94
C LEU A 366 3.59 -2.01 -14.79
N TYR A 367 2.94 -2.23 -13.65
CA TYR A 367 1.67 -1.61 -13.29
C TYR A 367 1.92 -0.30 -12.51
N LEU A 368 0.98 0.64 -12.54
CA LEU A 368 1.08 1.85 -11.71
C LEU A 368 0.74 1.54 -10.24
N GLY A 369 1.38 2.24 -9.32
CA GLY A 369 1.19 2.09 -7.86
C GLY A 369 -0.21 2.47 -7.38
N ASP A 370 -0.92 3.33 -8.11
CA ASP A 370 -2.28 3.79 -7.81
C ASP A 370 -3.12 3.83 -9.09
N THR A 371 -4.25 3.14 -9.11
CA THR A 371 -5.12 3.04 -10.29
C THR A 371 -5.79 4.38 -10.63
N GLY A 372 -6.09 5.23 -9.65
CA GLY A 372 -6.63 6.56 -9.90
C GLY A 372 -5.64 7.48 -10.61
N LEU A 373 -4.34 7.37 -10.28
CA LEU A 373 -3.26 8.03 -10.99
C LEU A 373 -3.10 7.49 -12.42
N LEU A 374 -3.28 6.17 -12.64
CA LEU A 374 -3.25 5.58 -13.98
C LEU A 374 -4.36 6.15 -14.85
N VAL A 375 -5.58 6.25 -14.32
CA VAL A 375 -6.71 6.88 -15.01
C VAL A 375 -6.37 8.32 -15.42
N THR A 376 -5.78 9.11 -14.52
CA THR A 376 -5.35 10.48 -14.85
C THR A 376 -4.25 10.50 -15.92
N GLN A 377 -3.27 9.59 -15.88
CA GLN A 377 -2.22 9.51 -16.90
C GLN A 377 -2.79 9.19 -18.29
N ILE A 378 -3.73 8.24 -18.39
CA ILE A 378 -4.42 7.94 -19.65
C ILE A 378 -5.14 9.19 -20.18
N MET A 379 -5.80 9.95 -19.30
CA MET A 379 -6.51 11.16 -19.69
C MET A 379 -5.60 12.33 -20.05
N ARG A 380 -4.37 12.42 -19.51
CA ARG A 380 -3.39 13.45 -19.93
C ARG A 380 -3.00 13.30 -21.40
N ASN A 381 -3.04 12.07 -21.90
CA ASN A 381 -2.65 11.73 -23.27
C ASN A 381 -3.84 11.65 -24.24
N ALA A 382 -5.07 11.85 -23.75
CA ALA A 382 -6.28 11.92 -24.58
C ALA A 382 -6.60 13.38 -24.93
N ASP A 383 -7.10 13.63 -26.15
CA ASP A 383 -7.55 14.97 -26.56
C ASP A 383 -8.62 15.51 -25.61
N GLU A 384 -8.66 16.84 -25.42
CA GLU A 384 -9.48 17.58 -24.42
C GLU A 384 -11.01 17.32 -24.44
N THR A 385 -11.52 16.51 -25.36
CA THR A 385 -12.94 16.18 -25.50
C THR A 385 -13.42 15.02 -24.62
N ASP A 386 -12.53 14.38 -23.86
CA ASP A 386 -12.81 13.10 -23.18
C ASP A 386 -13.17 13.21 -21.68
N GLU A 387 -14.07 14.13 -21.34
CA GLU A 387 -14.81 14.16 -20.05
C GLU A 387 -15.55 12.83 -19.75
N ASN A 388 -15.57 11.90 -20.71
CA ASN A 388 -16.29 10.64 -20.71
C ASN A 388 -15.56 9.49 -20.01
N LEU A 389 -14.24 9.54 -19.73
CA LEU A 389 -13.56 8.38 -19.13
C LEU A 389 -14.00 8.13 -17.67
N TYR A 390 -14.04 9.17 -16.82
CA TYR A 390 -14.56 9.04 -15.45
C TYR A 390 -16.01 8.58 -15.42
N LYS A 391 -16.85 9.18 -16.28
CA LYS A 391 -18.26 8.81 -16.41
C LYS A 391 -18.38 7.37 -16.91
N SER A 392 -17.58 6.94 -17.89
CA SER A 392 -17.62 5.58 -18.42
C SER A 392 -17.14 4.53 -17.43
N LEU A 393 -16.08 4.81 -16.64
CA LEU A 393 -15.64 3.99 -15.52
C LEU A 393 -16.76 3.78 -14.50
N ILE A 394 -17.41 4.87 -14.08
CA ILE A 394 -18.44 4.83 -13.03
C ILE A 394 -19.74 4.19 -13.54
N PHE A 395 -20.14 4.46 -14.78
CA PHE A 395 -21.42 4.04 -15.37
C PHE A 395 -21.33 2.81 -16.27
N ASP A 396 -20.23 2.05 -16.23
CA ASP A 396 -20.08 0.77 -16.94
C ASP A 396 -20.15 0.89 -18.46
N LYS A 397 -19.70 2.03 -19.01
CA LYS A 397 -19.65 2.30 -20.46
C LYS A 397 -18.21 2.31 -20.97
N LEU A 398 -17.36 1.50 -20.38
CA LEU A 398 -15.94 1.55 -20.66
C LEU A 398 -15.64 1.08 -22.08
N GLY A 399 -14.89 1.90 -22.83
CA GLY A 399 -14.36 1.57 -24.16
C GLY A 399 -13.16 0.61 -24.12
N VAL A 400 -12.28 0.72 -25.11
CA VAL A 400 -11.15 -0.19 -25.43
C VAL A 400 -10.15 -0.44 -24.27
N ASN A 401 -10.15 0.39 -23.22
CA ASN A 401 -9.13 0.39 -22.15
C ASN A 401 -9.50 -0.40 -20.87
N GLN A 402 -10.54 -1.25 -20.87
CA GLN A 402 -10.97 -1.96 -19.65
C GLN A 402 -9.94 -2.94 -19.09
N GLY A 403 -9.24 -3.68 -19.96
CA GLY A 403 -8.29 -4.72 -19.56
C GLY A 403 -7.17 -4.17 -18.70
N MET A 404 -6.46 -3.15 -19.20
CA MET A 404 -5.32 -2.55 -18.50
C MET A 404 -5.69 -2.02 -17.10
N ILE A 405 -6.85 -1.37 -16.96
CA ILE A 405 -7.27 -0.78 -15.68
C ILE A 405 -7.64 -1.88 -14.69
N MET A 406 -8.30 -2.95 -15.16
CA MET A 406 -8.65 -4.08 -14.31
C MET A 406 -7.43 -4.88 -13.86
N GLU A 407 -6.48 -5.15 -14.74
CA GLU A 407 -5.21 -5.77 -14.33
C GLU A 407 -4.44 -4.89 -13.36
N ASN A 408 -4.40 -3.56 -13.59
CA ASN A 408 -3.69 -2.63 -12.70
C ASN A 408 -4.28 -2.61 -11.29
N ILE A 409 -5.61 -2.56 -11.15
CA ILE A 409 -6.22 -2.55 -9.80
C ILE A 409 -6.04 -3.91 -9.10
N VAL A 410 -6.05 -5.02 -9.84
CA VAL A 410 -5.74 -6.34 -9.27
C VAL A 410 -4.29 -6.37 -8.78
N ALA A 411 -3.34 -5.92 -9.60
CA ALA A 411 -1.94 -5.81 -9.22
C ALA A 411 -1.76 -4.93 -7.97
N GLN A 412 -2.41 -3.76 -7.92
CA GLN A 412 -2.40 -2.86 -6.78
C GLN A 412 -2.92 -3.57 -5.51
N MET A 413 -4.10 -4.19 -5.56
CA MET A 413 -4.72 -4.84 -4.40
C MET A 413 -3.91 -6.04 -3.89
N LEU A 414 -3.29 -6.81 -4.79
CA LEU A 414 -2.39 -7.91 -4.42
C LEU A 414 -1.13 -7.38 -3.70
N ARG A 415 -0.55 -6.27 -4.19
CA ARG A 415 0.61 -5.61 -3.56
C ARG A 415 0.28 -5.05 -2.19
N GLU A 416 -0.87 -4.40 -2.05
CA GLU A 416 -1.38 -3.89 -0.77
C GLU A 416 -1.57 -5.00 0.27
N ARG A 417 -1.88 -6.22 -0.18
CA ARG A 417 -1.96 -7.42 0.67
C ARG A 417 -0.62 -8.10 0.97
N GLY A 418 0.48 -7.57 0.42
CA GLY A 418 1.84 -8.05 0.67
C GLY A 418 2.30 -9.15 -0.30
N TYR A 419 1.56 -9.44 -1.36
CA TYR A 419 2.02 -10.37 -2.39
C TYR A 419 3.09 -9.71 -3.29
N SER A 420 4.12 -10.47 -3.64
CA SER A 420 4.91 -10.18 -4.84
C SER A 420 4.10 -10.58 -6.08
N LEU A 421 4.28 -9.85 -7.17
CA LEU A 421 3.51 -10.09 -8.39
C LEU A 421 4.33 -10.95 -9.36
N TYR A 422 3.72 -12.04 -9.80
CA TYR A 422 4.29 -12.92 -10.79
C TYR A 422 3.23 -13.28 -11.82
N PHE A 423 3.63 -13.46 -13.06
CA PHE A 423 2.80 -14.05 -14.11
C PHE A 423 3.55 -15.23 -14.74
N HIS A 424 2.89 -16.03 -15.57
CA HIS A 424 3.54 -17.18 -16.18
C HIS A 424 3.11 -17.40 -17.62
N GLU A 425 4.11 -17.43 -18.50
CA GLU A 425 3.93 -17.87 -19.88
C GLU A 425 4.30 -19.34 -20.07
N PHE A 426 3.48 -20.06 -20.82
CA PHE A 426 3.71 -21.45 -21.12
C PHE A 426 3.26 -21.83 -22.52
N LEU A 427 3.87 -22.88 -23.04
CA LEU A 427 3.48 -23.50 -24.29
C LEU A 427 2.51 -24.65 -24.03
N TYR A 428 1.45 -24.78 -24.84
CA TYR A 428 0.49 -25.86 -24.74
C TYR A 428 -0.06 -26.18 -26.12
N THR A 429 -0.35 -27.46 -26.36
CA THR A 429 -0.96 -27.95 -27.61
C THR A 429 -2.46 -28.13 -27.38
N PRO A 430 -3.31 -27.21 -27.87
CA PRO A 430 -4.75 -27.31 -27.68
C PRO A 430 -5.30 -28.59 -28.30
N TYR A 431 -6.34 -29.16 -27.70
CA TYR A 431 -7.01 -30.36 -28.22
C TYR A 431 -7.47 -30.23 -29.69
N GLU A 432 -7.74 -29.00 -30.13
CA GLU A 432 -8.21 -28.68 -31.49
C GLU A 432 -7.06 -28.37 -32.48
N SER A 433 -5.79 -28.53 -32.09
CA SER A 433 -4.64 -28.11 -32.90
C SER A 433 -3.41 -28.99 -32.67
N ASP A 434 -2.77 -29.43 -33.74
CA ASP A 434 -1.48 -30.16 -33.66
C ASP A 434 -0.26 -29.24 -33.43
N LYS A 435 -0.48 -27.94 -33.25
CA LYS A 435 0.58 -26.95 -33.06
C LYS A 435 0.55 -26.41 -31.65
N GLU A 436 1.72 -26.42 -31.03
CA GLU A 436 1.93 -25.78 -29.74
C GLU A 436 1.75 -24.25 -29.87
N LYS A 437 1.02 -23.66 -28.92
CA LYS A 437 0.74 -22.22 -28.84
C LYS A 437 1.16 -21.68 -27.49
N LYS A 438 1.50 -20.39 -27.46
CA LYS A 438 1.85 -19.66 -26.24
C LYS A 438 0.59 -19.16 -25.54
N TYR A 439 0.52 -19.43 -24.24
CA TYR A 439 -0.53 -19.01 -23.31
C TYR A 439 0.09 -18.31 -22.11
N GLU A 440 -0.72 -17.54 -21.39
CA GLU A 440 -0.29 -16.73 -20.25
C GLU A 440 -1.36 -16.76 -19.16
N ILE A 441 -0.92 -16.77 -17.91
CA ILE A 441 -1.75 -16.52 -16.72
C ILE A 441 -1.37 -15.17 -16.13
N ASP A 442 -2.37 -14.32 -15.86
CA ASP A 442 -2.16 -12.92 -15.46
C ASP A 442 -1.41 -12.79 -14.15
N PHE A 443 -1.80 -13.55 -13.11
CA PHE A 443 -1.10 -13.56 -11.83
C PHE A 443 -0.99 -14.96 -11.20
N LEU A 444 0.13 -15.20 -10.51
CA LEU A 444 0.36 -16.34 -9.64
C LEU A 444 0.67 -15.85 -8.23
N ILE A 445 -0.10 -16.33 -7.25
CA ILE A 445 0.20 -16.13 -5.82
C ILE A 445 0.42 -17.48 -5.13
N VAL A 446 1.05 -17.43 -3.95
CA VAL A 446 1.29 -18.62 -3.14
C VAL A 446 0.51 -18.52 -1.85
N LYS A 447 -0.39 -19.46 -1.62
CA LYS A 447 -1.24 -19.50 -0.43
C LYS A 447 -1.20 -20.89 0.20
N LYS A 448 -0.90 -20.94 1.50
CA LYS A 448 -0.79 -22.20 2.28
C LYS A 448 0.08 -23.27 1.57
N LYS A 449 1.21 -22.85 0.98
CA LYS A 449 2.13 -23.70 0.20
C LYS A 449 1.55 -24.28 -1.12
N ASN A 450 0.49 -23.69 -1.66
CA ASN A 450 -0.03 -24.02 -2.97
C ASN A 450 0.03 -22.80 -3.89
N ILE A 451 0.19 -23.06 -5.18
CA ILE A 451 0.06 -22.03 -6.21
C ILE A 451 -1.41 -21.79 -6.46
N CYS A 452 -1.79 -20.53 -6.50
CA CYS A 452 -3.13 -20.08 -6.83
C CYS A 452 -3.04 -19.22 -8.09
N PRO A 453 -3.45 -19.76 -9.26
CA PRO A 453 -3.53 -18.97 -10.47
C PRO A 453 -4.73 -18.03 -10.40
N ILE A 454 -4.52 -16.85 -10.97
CA ILE A 454 -5.49 -15.77 -11.05
C ILE A 454 -5.56 -15.29 -12.49
N GLU A 455 -6.77 -15.30 -13.05
CA GLU A 455 -7.08 -14.73 -14.36
C GLU A 455 -8.00 -13.52 -14.20
N VAL A 456 -7.72 -12.41 -14.88
CA VAL A 456 -8.51 -11.18 -14.83
C VAL A 456 -9.35 -11.04 -16.09
N LYS A 457 -10.68 -10.94 -15.92
CA LYS A 457 -11.63 -10.82 -17.03
C LYS A 457 -12.38 -9.50 -16.97
N SER A 458 -12.06 -8.61 -17.91
CA SER A 458 -12.78 -7.35 -18.10
C SER A 458 -14.10 -7.50 -18.81
N SER A 459 -14.16 -8.40 -19.79
CA SER A 459 -15.36 -8.80 -20.50
C SER A 459 -15.30 -10.29 -20.84
N GLY A 460 -16.45 -10.90 -21.13
CA GLY A 460 -16.51 -12.29 -21.62
C GLY A 460 -15.82 -13.32 -20.72
N TYR A 461 -16.31 -13.50 -19.48
CA TYR A 461 -15.65 -14.35 -18.47
C TYR A 461 -15.78 -15.87 -18.68
N LYS A 462 -16.74 -16.32 -19.51
CA LYS A 462 -17.03 -17.74 -19.72
C LYS A 462 -15.96 -18.51 -20.49
N SER A 463 -15.07 -17.80 -21.20
CA SER A 463 -13.99 -18.41 -21.96
C SER A 463 -12.64 -18.03 -21.34
N HIS A 464 -11.91 -19.03 -20.85
CA HIS A 464 -10.63 -18.85 -20.17
C HIS A 464 -9.65 -19.97 -20.55
N LYS A 465 -9.49 -20.22 -21.87
CA LYS A 465 -8.63 -21.29 -22.42
C LYS A 465 -7.21 -21.31 -21.83
N SER A 466 -6.57 -20.15 -21.65
CA SER A 466 -5.24 -20.09 -21.02
C SER A 466 -5.26 -20.67 -19.60
N PHE A 467 -6.27 -20.32 -18.81
CA PHE A 467 -6.47 -20.80 -17.45
C PHE A 467 -6.71 -22.32 -17.41
N ASP A 468 -7.59 -22.81 -18.27
CA ASP A 468 -7.90 -24.25 -18.37
C ASP A 468 -6.66 -25.06 -18.75
N TYR A 469 -5.92 -24.62 -19.77
CA TYR A 469 -4.72 -25.28 -20.24
C TYR A 469 -3.58 -25.24 -19.22
N PHE A 470 -3.48 -24.17 -18.44
CA PHE A 470 -2.51 -24.09 -17.35
C PHE A 470 -2.81 -25.15 -16.27
N ILE A 471 -4.09 -25.29 -15.89
CA ILE A 471 -4.52 -26.28 -14.90
C ILE A 471 -4.24 -27.69 -15.40
N ASP A 472 -4.60 -28.00 -16.65
CA ASP A 472 -4.38 -29.31 -17.25
C ASP A 472 -2.89 -29.65 -17.38
N LYS A 473 -2.10 -28.72 -17.92
CA LYS A 473 -0.66 -28.92 -18.17
C LYS A 473 0.10 -29.26 -16.90
N TYR A 474 -0.09 -28.45 -15.86
CA TYR A 474 0.74 -28.56 -14.67
C TYR A 474 0.16 -29.49 -13.62
N ARG A 475 -1.10 -29.95 -13.77
CA ARG A 475 -1.81 -30.83 -12.83
C ARG A 475 -1.59 -30.43 -11.38
N LEU A 476 -1.49 -29.12 -11.15
CA LEU A 476 -1.10 -28.58 -9.87
C LEU A 476 -2.15 -29.03 -8.85
N LYS A 477 -1.69 -29.49 -7.68
CA LYS A 477 -2.55 -29.64 -6.49
C LYS A 477 -2.92 -28.25 -5.98
N THR A 478 -3.57 -27.44 -6.81
CA THR A 478 -4.10 -26.13 -6.45
C THR A 478 -5.30 -26.35 -5.54
N SER A 479 -5.30 -25.69 -4.39
CA SER A 479 -6.48 -25.68 -3.52
C SER A 479 -7.48 -24.61 -3.92
N GLU A 480 -7.01 -23.54 -4.56
CA GLU A 480 -7.83 -22.37 -4.90
C GLU A 480 -7.42 -21.83 -6.28
N ARG A 481 -8.42 -21.53 -7.11
CA ARG A 481 -8.30 -21.09 -8.51
C ARG A 481 -9.25 -19.92 -8.70
N TYR A 482 -8.73 -18.78 -9.15
CA TYR A 482 -9.50 -17.54 -9.16
C TYR A 482 -9.67 -16.96 -10.55
N ILE A 483 -10.92 -16.64 -10.89
CA ILE A 483 -11.24 -15.74 -11.99
C ILE A 483 -11.79 -14.45 -11.39
N ILE A 484 -11.08 -13.35 -11.61
CA ILE A 484 -11.48 -12.01 -11.16
C ILE A 484 -12.31 -11.38 -12.26
N TYR A 485 -13.51 -10.90 -11.92
CA TYR A 485 -14.43 -10.34 -12.90
C TYR A 485 -15.40 -9.28 -12.32
N THR A 486 -16.33 -8.81 -13.15
CA THR A 486 -17.29 -7.75 -12.82
C THR A 486 -18.67 -8.23 -12.38
N LYS A 487 -18.90 -9.55 -12.27
CA LYS A 487 -20.16 -10.13 -11.79
C LYS A 487 -20.06 -10.56 -10.33
N ASP A 488 -21.20 -10.95 -9.75
CA ASP A 488 -21.28 -11.39 -8.35
C ASP A 488 -20.54 -12.71 -8.12
N PHE A 489 -20.25 -13.05 -6.87
CA PHE A 489 -19.50 -14.28 -6.54
C PHE A 489 -20.17 -15.54 -7.11
N LYS A 490 -19.36 -16.46 -7.66
CA LYS A 490 -19.81 -17.76 -8.16
C LYS A 490 -18.72 -18.82 -7.94
N GLU A 491 -19.12 -20.05 -7.62
CA GLU A 491 -18.25 -21.23 -7.74
C GLU A 491 -18.82 -22.17 -8.81
N GLU A 492 -17.98 -22.63 -9.73
CA GLU A 492 -18.33 -23.55 -10.82
C GLU A 492 -17.07 -24.30 -11.25
N ASP A 493 -17.17 -25.62 -11.45
CA ASP A 493 -16.08 -26.48 -11.95
C ASP A 493 -14.74 -26.34 -11.19
N ASP A 494 -14.81 -26.26 -9.85
CA ASP A 494 -13.68 -26.01 -8.94
C ASP A 494 -12.93 -24.68 -9.19
N ILE A 495 -13.58 -23.73 -9.86
CA ILE A 495 -13.12 -22.36 -10.08
C ILE A 495 -13.96 -21.41 -9.24
N THR A 496 -13.29 -20.54 -8.49
CA THR A 496 -13.93 -19.48 -7.72
C THR A 496 -13.87 -18.18 -8.50
N TYR A 497 -15.04 -17.73 -8.96
CA TYR A 497 -15.21 -16.44 -9.63
C TYR A 497 -15.52 -15.38 -8.58
N ILE A 498 -14.62 -14.41 -8.44
CA ILE A 498 -14.75 -13.36 -7.44
C ILE A 498 -14.93 -11.99 -8.10
N PRO A 499 -15.90 -11.17 -7.64
CA PRO A 499 -15.98 -9.78 -8.02
C PRO A 499 -14.66 -9.07 -7.73
N ILE A 500 -14.26 -8.14 -8.59
CA ILE A 500 -12.97 -7.44 -8.47
C ILE A 500 -12.77 -6.72 -7.13
N TYR A 501 -13.82 -6.22 -6.48
CA TYR A 501 -13.72 -5.62 -5.14
C TYR A 501 -13.39 -6.63 -4.03
N MET A 502 -13.48 -7.94 -4.30
CA MET A 502 -13.13 -9.00 -3.34
C MET A 502 -11.67 -9.44 -3.44
N VAL A 503 -10.86 -8.92 -4.38
CA VAL A 503 -9.45 -9.33 -4.55
C VAL A 503 -8.62 -9.10 -3.30
N GLY A 504 -8.97 -8.07 -2.52
CA GLY A 504 -8.35 -7.85 -1.23
C GLY A 504 -8.52 -9.05 -0.30
N MET A 505 -9.56 -9.86 -0.43
CA MET A 505 -9.81 -10.99 0.48
C MET A 505 -8.92 -12.23 0.23
N LEU A 506 -8.10 -12.21 -0.84
CA LEU A 506 -7.31 -13.36 -1.27
C LEU A 506 -6.19 -13.79 -0.31
#